data_AF-A0A1N6FX70-F1
#
_entry.id   AF-A0A1N6FX70-F1
#
_cell.length_a   1.000
_cell.length_b   1.000
_cell.length_c   1.000
_cell.angle_alpha   90.00
_cell.angle_beta   90.00
_cell.angle_gamma   90.00
#
_symmetry.space_group_name_H-M   'P 1'
#
loop_
_entity.id
_entity.type
_entity.pdbx_description
1 polymer ?
#
loop_
_entity_poly.entity_id
_entity_poly.type
_entity_poly.pdbx_seq_one_letter_code
_entity_poly.pdbx_strand_id
1 'polypeptide(L)'
;MVAQLFKGTTRIIRLLFQRNRLKISLWLIGLVGVSMASLTAYTTIYTGQKEIVEFGLTMQNPAMVAMLGKGYEIESFNLGTIFASELLLFSAIAVSIMNILLVTSSTRMDEEEGRLELIRALPVGRLSYLSAAAIMMAIVNTSIFMLLSIGLELVDQEVFYLESSLLYGAALASTGLFFAGVAMIAAQVAQTTRGAIAISFGTLITAYIIRAIGDVSNETLSLFSPLGWTVRTNVFAGNEWWPVIALVCGAAVLLVGAFYLDHKRDINAGLLSDRKGKIHASPFLKSQLGLTWRLEKGTIISWAIGIFLMSIAYGAILGDLEAYFSDFELVQGILSDSTTASMTEQFVTLLIGIVSVFAAIPGISILLKLKKEERQGRTDNFYSRAVSRNKILGSRYAIAFFTAIVMQLLIGLGLYASASQVMEKSIDLGTILMSSLVYIPAIWVVLGLTTLLVGAFPKGAILVWTYVFFTFLVLYLGNLLEFPAWLKNLSAFYHIPQLPNEELAWFPLSTLSIVGIVLSGVGFIGYNKRDI
;
A
#
# COMPACT_ATOMS: atom_id res chain seq x y z
N MET A 1 28.74 -22.84 -24.39
CA MET A 1 27.57 -23.42 -23.70
C MET A 1 26.83 -22.39 -22.83
N VAL A 2 27.51 -21.66 -21.92
CA VAL A 2 26.87 -20.63 -21.06
C VAL A 2 26.22 -19.49 -21.85
N ALA A 3 26.87 -18.94 -22.89
CA ALA A 3 26.32 -17.85 -23.70
C ALA A 3 24.98 -18.20 -24.40
N GLN A 4 24.72 -19.49 -24.66
CA GLN A 4 23.45 -19.93 -25.25
C GLN A 4 22.28 -19.80 -24.27
N LEU A 5 22.52 -19.88 -22.95
CA LEU A 5 21.49 -19.70 -21.91
C LEU A 5 20.94 -18.27 -21.88
N PHE A 6 21.69 -17.30 -22.39
CA PHE A 6 21.35 -15.87 -22.40
C PHE A 6 21.04 -15.35 -23.81
N LYS A 7 20.88 -16.24 -24.79
CA LYS A 7 20.58 -15.83 -26.17
C LYS A 7 19.23 -15.12 -26.24
N GLY A 8 19.19 -13.94 -26.86
CA GLY A 8 17.96 -13.17 -27.06
C GLY A 8 17.57 -12.19 -25.94
N THR A 9 18.35 -12.12 -24.85
CA THR A 9 18.09 -11.22 -23.70
C THR A 9 17.85 -9.77 -24.12
N THR A 10 18.65 -9.20 -25.03
CA THR A 10 18.51 -7.80 -25.48
C THR A 10 17.13 -7.50 -26.09
N ARG A 11 16.57 -8.45 -26.86
CA ARG A 11 15.24 -8.28 -27.47
C ARG A 11 14.15 -8.37 -26.41
N ILE A 12 14.31 -9.26 -25.43
CA ILE A 12 13.37 -9.40 -24.33
C ILE A 12 13.40 -8.17 -23.42
N ILE A 13 14.57 -7.58 -23.14
CA ILE A 13 14.70 -6.31 -22.39
C ILE A 13 13.83 -5.24 -23.05
N ARG A 14 13.98 -5.04 -24.38
CA ARG A 14 13.18 -4.07 -25.13
C ARG A 14 11.67 -4.36 -24.99
N LEU A 15 11.27 -5.62 -25.09
CA LEU A 15 9.88 -6.04 -24.94
C LEU A 15 9.33 -5.73 -23.54
N LEU A 16 10.09 -6.07 -22.49
CA LEU A 16 9.71 -5.81 -21.10
C LEU A 16 9.58 -4.30 -20.83
N PHE A 17 10.49 -3.48 -21.34
CA PHE A 17 10.39 -2.02 -21.25
C PHE A 17 9.17 -1.47 -21.99
N GLN A 18 8.92 -1.91 -23.23
CA GLN A 18 7.77 -1.45 -24.00
C GLN A 18 6.45 -1.77 -23.31
N ARG A 19 6.34 -2.95 -22.70
CA ARG A 19 5.16 -3.37 -21.96
C ARG A 19 4.98 -2.60 -20.65
N ASN A 20 6.07 -2.36 -19.92
CA ASN A 20 6.03 -1.75 -18.60
C ASN A 20 6.27 -0.23 -18.60
N ARG A 21 6.46 0.41 -19.77
CA ARG A 21 6.82 1.84 -19.87
C ARG A 21 5.95 2.76 -19.02
N LEU A 22 4.62 2.60 -19.09
CA LEU A 22 3.70 3.45 -18.35
C LEU A 22 3.84 3.24 -16.84
N LYS A 23 3.95 1.98 -16.39
CA LYS A 23 4.15 1.67 -14.97
C LYS A 23 5.48 2.24 -14.46
N ILE A 24 6.56 2.03 -15.22
CA ILE A 24 7.91 2.52 -14.87
C ILE A 24 7.89 4.05 -14.80
N SER A 25 7.34 4.73 -15.81
CA SER A 25 7.23 6.19 -15.81
C SER A 25 6.41 6.72 -14.64
N LEU A 26 5.25 6.13 -14.33
CA LEU A 26 4.43 6.55 -13.19
C LEU A 26 5.15 6.36 -11.86
N TRP A 27 5.89 5.27 -11.68
CA TRP A 27 6.68 5.06 -10.47
C TRP A 27 7.85 6.04 -10.35
N LEU A 28 8.60 6.28 -11.44
CA LEU A 28 9.70 7.24 -11.44
C LEU A 28 9.19 8.66 -11.15
N ILE A 29 8.14 9.10 -11.84
CA ILE A 29 7.54 10.41 -11.63
C ILE A 29 6.96 10.53 -10.22
N GLY A 30 6.26 9.51 -9.73
CA GLY A 30 5.67 9.53 -8.40
C GLY A 30 6.72 9.58 -7.29
N LEU A 31 7.74 8.72 -7.33
CA LEU A 31 8.79 8.68 -6.31
C LEU A 31 9.64 9.95 -6.32
N VAL A 32 10.16 10.35 -7.49
CA VAL A 32 10.98 11.55 -7.62
C VAL A 32 10.14 12.80 -7.33
N GLY A 33 8.92 12.87 -7.87
CA GLY A 33 8.02 14.00 -7.68
C GLY A 33 7.64 14.21 -6.22
N VAL A 34 7.30 13.14 -5.48
CA VAL A 34 7.01 13.24 -4.04
C VAL A 34 8.24 13.71 -3.27
N SER A 35 9.42 13.12 -3.50
CA SER A 35 10.65 13.55 -2.83
C SER A 35 10.96 15.03 -3.10
N MET A 36 10.87 15.48 -4.35
CA MET A 36 11.14 16.89 -4.69
C MET A 36 10.06 17.83 -4.14
N ALA A 37 8.79 17.44 -4.17
CA ALA A 37 7.70 18.24 -3.62
C ALA A 37 7.81 18.39 -2.10
N SER A 38 8.12 17.30 -1.38
CA SER A 38 8.36 17.34 0.07
C SER A 38 9.52 18.23 0.43
N LEU A 39 10.60 18.23 -0.37
CA LEU A 39 11.72 19.13 -0.15
C LEU A 39 11.31 20.61 -0.19
N THR A 40 10.51 21.00 -1.18
CA THR A 40 9.99 22.37 -1.27
C THR A 40 9.13 22.73 -0.06
N ALA A 41 8.29 21.80 0.43
CA ALA A 41 7.50 22.01 1.63
C ALA A 41 8.38 22.17 2.88
N TYR A 42 9.42 21.34 3.04
CA TYR A 42 10.30 21.43 4.20
C TYR A 42 11.12 22.72 4.23
N THR A 43 11.56 23.25 3.09
CA THR A 43 12.22 24.57 3.05
C THR A 43 11.31 25.71 3.49
N THR A 44 9.98 25.55 3.38
CA THR A 44 9.01 26.55 3.87
C THR A 44 8.63 26.37 5.33
N ILE A 45 8.69 25.13 5.85
CA ILE A 45 8.29 24.79 7.22
C ILE A 45 9.46 24.99 8.19
N TYR A 46 10.65 24.51 7.84
CA TYR A 46 11.84 24.52 8.71
C TYR A 46 12.78 25.66 8.32
N THR A 47 12.42 26.88 8.72
CA THR A 47 13.18 28.09 8.36
C THR A 47 14.23 28.50 9.41
N GLY A 48 14.13 28.01 10.64
CA GLY A 48 15.03 28.33 11.74
C GLY A 48 15.61 27.11 12.47
N GLN A 49 16.59 27.38 13.34
CA GLN A 49 17.27 26.34 14.13
C GLN A 49 16.37 25.76 15.23
N LYS A 50 15.39 26.54 15.71
CA LYS A 50 14.49 26.14 16.79
C LYS A 50 13.60 24.99 16.33
N GLU A 51 12.98 25.14 15.16
CA GLU A 51 12.10 24.14 14.56
C GLU A 51 12.85 22.83 14.25
N ILE A 52 14.11 22.94 13.83
CA ILE A 52 14.98 21.78 13.57
C ILE A 52 15.30 21.01 14.85
N VAL A 53 15.58 21.70 15.96
CA VAL A 53 15.85 21.06 17.26
C VAL A 53 14.58 20.41 17.83
N GLU A 54 13.42 21.06 17.71
CA GLU A 54 12.12 20.50 18.12
C GLU A 54 11.79 19.23 17.34
N PHE A 55 12.08 19.19 16.04
CA PHE A 55 11.99 17.97 15.25
C PHE A 55 12.93 16.88 15.77
N GLY A 56 14.18 17.23 16.09
CA GLY A 56 15.16 16.29 16.64
C GLY A 56 14.72 15.65 17.96
N LEU A 57 14.08 16.43 18.84
CA LEU A 57 13.48 15.92 20.09
C LEU A 57 12.31 14.97 19.80
N THR A 58 11.49 15.27 18.80
CA THR A 58 10.36 14.42 18.35
C THR A 58 10.83 13.04 17.90
N MET A 59 11.96 12.99 17.18
CA MET A 59 12.55 11.74 16.70
C MET A 59 13.07 10.82 17.82
N GLN A 60 13.16 11.30 19.06
CA GLN A 60 13.53 10.47 20.21
C GLN A 60 12.37 9.63 20.75
N ASN A 61 11.13 9.94 20.36
CA ASN A 61 9.96 9.17 20.77
C ASN A 61 10.06 7.72 20.28
N PRO A 62 9.90 6.70 21.16
CA PRO A 62 9.91 5.29 20.75
C PRO A 62 8.98 4.95 19.58
N ALA A 63 7.82 5.63 19.47
CA ALA A 63 6.91 5.45 18.35
C ALA A 63 7.52 5.94 17.03
N MET A 64 8.16 7.11 17.05
CA MET A 64 8.86 7.68 15.89
C MET A 64 10.08 6.85 15.50
N VAL A 65 10.85 6.38 16.48
CA VAL A 65 11.97 5.44 16.26
C VAL A 65 11.48 4.13 15.63
N ALA A 66 10.37 3.59 16.12
CA ALA A 66 9.76 2.41 15.53
C ALA A 66 9.27 2.65 14.10
N MET A 67 8.77 3.85 13.78
CA MET A 67 8.20 4.17 12.47
C MET A 67 9.24 4.53 11.41
N LEU A 68 10.15 5.44 11.75
CA LEU A 68 11.10 6.08 10.83
C LEU A 68 12.52 5.54 10.97
N GLY A 69 12.82 4.92 12.11
CA GLY A 69 14.16 4.48 12.50
C GLY A 69 14.79 5.43 13.51
N LYS A 70 15.95 5.05 14.05
CA LYS A 70 16.66 5.89 15.02
C LYS A 70 17.01 7.23 14.40
N GLY A 71 16.58 8.31 15.08
CA GLY A 71 16.98 9.67 14.72
C GLY A 71 18.46 9.91 14.90
N TYR A 72 18.91 11.05 14.39
CA TYR A 72 20.28 11.52 14.50
C TYR A 72 20.57 12.12 15.88
N GLU A 73 21.85 12.40 16.17
CA GLU A 73 22.19 13.22 17.34
C GLU A 73 21.62 14.63 17.14
N ILE A 74 21.07 15.25 18.19
CA ILE A 74 20.38 16.55 18.11
C ILE A 74 21.25 17.60 17.41
N GLU A 75 22.56 17.60 17.71
CA GLU A 75 23.55 18.54 17.18
C GLU A 75 23.80 18.39 15.68
N SER A 76 23.50 17.23 15.11
CA SER A 76 23.66 16.94 13.70
C SER A 76 22.42 17.22 12.85
N PHE A 77 21.30 17.62 13.48
CA PHE A 77 20.08 17.92 12.74
C PHE A 77 20.23 19.19 11.90
N ASN A 78 19.97 19.01 10.62
CA ASN A 78 19.85 20.01 9.57
C ASN A 78 18.66 19.66 8.65
N LEU A 79 18.33 20.53 7.71
CA LEU A 79 17.20 20.33 6.80
C LEU A 79 17.29 18.99 6.02
N GLY A 80 18.49 18.60 5.59
CA GLY A 80 18.74 17.32 4.89
C GLY A 80 18.48 16.10 5.78
N THR A 81 18.88 16.15 7.06
CA THR A 81 18.62 15.07 8.02
C THR A 81 17.15 14.94 8.39
N ILE A 82 16.39 16.05 8.44
CA ILE A 82 14.93 16.02 8.61
C ILE A 82 14.31 15.32 7.41
N PHE A 83 14.66 15.79 6.20
CA PHE A 83 14.22 15.21 4.94
C PHE A 83 14.50 13.71 4.87
N ALA A 84 15.71 13.28 5.26
CA ALA A 84 16.08 11.87 5.27
C ALA A 84 15.35 11.08 6.37
N SER A 85 15.23 11.62 7.58
CA SER A 85 14.55 10.94 8.69
C SER A 85 13.09 10.61 8.34
N GLU A 86 12.39 11.54 7.69
CA GLU A 86 10.99 11.31 7.30
C GLU A 86 10.86 10.48 6.02
N LEU A 87 11.59 10.84 4.96
CA LEU A 87 11.31 10.28 3.63
C LEU A 87 12.14 9.05 3.27
N LEU A 88 13.34 8.86 3.83
CA LEU A 88 14.24 7.80 3.36
C LEU A 88 13.58 6.42 3.49
N LEU A 89 13.03 6.11 4.66
CA LEU A 89 12.43 4.80 4.92
C LEU A 89 11.12 4.60 4.14
N PHE A 90 10.22 5.59 4.10
CA PHE A 90 8.99 5.49 3.32
C PHE A 90 9.26 5.37 1.82
N SER A 91 10.22 6.13 1.31
CA SER A 91 10.67 6.03 -0.09
C SER A 91 11.32 4.67 -0.35
N ALA A 92 12.11 4.15 0.58
CA ALA A 92 12.73 2.82 0.46
C ALA A 92 11.66 1.71 0.40
N ILE A 93 10.62 1.80 1.23
CA ILE A 93 9.47 0.89 1.20
C ILE A 93 8.74 1.02 -0.14
N ALA A 94 8.45 2.24 -0.60
CA ALA A 94 7.76 2.47 -1.88
C ALA A 94 8.56 1.94 -3.08
N VAL A 95 9.88 2.17 -3.11
CA VAL A 95 10.82 1.61 -4.09
C VAL A 95 10.84 0.07 -4.02
N SER A 96 10.80 -0.50 -2.82
CA SER A 96 10.72 -1.96 -2.61
C SER A 96 9.43 -2.53 -3.18
N ILE A 97 8.29 -1.89 -2.92
CA ILE A 97 6.97 -2.24 -3.46
C ILE A 97 6.98 -2.19 -4.99
N MET A 98 7.51 -1.11 -5.56
CA MET A 98 7.68 -0.98 -7.01
C MET A 98 8.47 -2.17 -7.57
N ASN A 99 9.62 -2.49 -6.98
CA ASN A 99 10.47 -3.58 -7.43
C ASN A 99 9.76 -4.94 -7.35
N ILE A 100 9.05 -5.21 -6.25
CA ILE A 100 8.26 -6.44 -6.08
C ILE A 100 7.19 -6.56 -7.18
N LEU A 101 6.43 -5.49 -7.44
CA LEU A 101 5.34 -5.51 -8.43
C LEU A 101 5.86 -5.60 -9.87
N LEU A 102 6.95 -4.89 -10.21
CA LEU A 102 7.55 -4.94 -11.54
C LEU A 102 8.19 -6.29 -11.83
N VAL A 103 8.91 -6.88 -10.86
CA VAL A 103 9.50 -8.21 -11.00
C VAL A 103 8.42 -9.27 -11.14
N THR A 104 7.45 -9.33 -10.23
CA THR A 104 6.40 -10.36 -10.28
C THR A 104 5.53 -10.26 -11.54
N SER A 105 5.22 -9.05 -11.99
CA SER A 105 4.51 -8.82 -13.26
C SER A 105 5.35 -9.08 -14.51
N SER A 106 6.69 -9.16 -14.38
CA SER A 106 7.63 -9.41 -15.48
C SER A 106 8.34 -10.75 -15.39
N THR A 107 7.85 -11.65 -14.54
CA THR A 107 8.35 -13.01 -14.36
C THR A 107 7.16 -13.97 -14.21
N ARG A 108 6.73 -14.25 -12.97
CA ARG A 108 5.70 -15.26 -12.66
C ARG A 108 4.35 -14.96 -13.30
N MET A 109 3.97 -13.69 -13.46
CA MET A 109 2.73 -13.32 -14.15
C MET A 109 2.76 -13.68 -15.64
N ASP A 110 3.88 -13.49 -16.32
CA ASP A 110 4.00 -13.85 -17.73
C ASP A 110 4.10 -15.36 -17.95
N GLU A 111 4.62 -16.08 -16.95
CA GLU A 111 4.57 -17.54 -16.91
C GLU A 111 3.12 -18.02 -16.70
N GLU A 112 2.41 -17.51 -15.70
CA GLU A 112 1.01 -17.89 -15.40
C GLU A 112 0.04 -17.52 -16.54
N GLU A 113 0.30 -16.44 -17.28
CA GLU A 113 -0.49 -16.03 -18.45
C GLU A 113 -0.06 -16.74 -19.76
N GLY A 114 0.88 -17.69 -19.71
CA GLY A 114 1.34 -18.47 -20.86
C GLY A 114 2.21 -17.70 -21.86
N ARG A 115 2.54 -16.43 -21.61
CA ARG A 115 3.40 -15.62 -22.49
C ARG A 115 4.83 -16.14 -22.54
N LEU A 116 5.32 -16.67 -21.43
CA LEU A 116 6.66 -17.23 -21.35
C LEU A 116 6.82 -18.45 -22.26
N GLU A 117 5.77 -19.25 -22.45
CA GLU A 117 5.77 -20.41 -23.35
C GLU A 117 5.93 -19.98 -24.82
N LEU A 118 5.19 -18.94 -25.23
CA LEU A 118 5.30 -18.36 -26.58
C LEU A 118 6.72 -17.82 -26.85
N ILE A 119 7.33 -17.19 -25.85
CA ILE A 119 8.71 -16.68 -25.97
C ILE A 119 9.70 -17.84 -26.03
N ARG A 120 9.54 -18.88 -25.20
CA ARG A 120 10.42 -20.05 -25.19
C ARG A 120 10.27 -20.97 -26.41
N ALA A 121 9.19 -20.83 -27.19
CA ALA A 121 9.08 -21.49 -28.50
C ALA A 121 10.04 -20.90 -29.55
N LEU A 122 10.55 -19.67 -29.33
CA LEU A 122 11.58 -19.04 -30.17
C LEU A 122 12.99 -19.50 -29.75
N PRO A 123 14.03 -19.31 -30.60
CA PRO A 123 15.41 -19.69 -30.28
C PRO A 123 16.07 -18.75 -29.25
N VAL A 124 15.49 -18.66 -28.06
CA VAL A 124 15.96 -17.88 -26.91
C VAL A 124 16.52 -18.80 -25.82
N GLY A 125 17.46 -18.29 -25.04
CA GLY A 125 18.07 -19.05 -23.95
C GLY A 125 17.13 -19.20 -22.75
N ARG A 126 17.28 -20.29 -21.98
CA ARG A 126 16.41 -20.56 -20.81
C ARG A 126 16.40 -19.43 -19.78
N LEU A 127 17.57 -18.83 -19.53
CA LEU A 127 17.77 -17.78 -18.53
C LEU A 127 17.54 -16.36 -19.09
N SER A 128 17.33 -16.21 -20.40
CA SER A 128 17.27 -14.89 -21.03
C SER A 128 16.12 -14.02 -20.53
N TYR A 129 15.01 -14.64 -20.13
CA TYR A 129 13.85 -13.91 -19.61
C TYR A 129 14.10 -13.34 -18.21
N LEU A 130 14.64 -14.17 -17.30
CA LEU A 130 15.01 -13.73 -15.95
C LEU A 130 16.13 -12.68 -16.00
N SER A 131 17.12 -12.86 -16.88
CA SER A 131 18.16 -11.85 -17.11
C SER A 131 17.61 -10.54 -17.64
N ALA A 132 16.66 -10.59 -18.57
CA ALA A 132 16.03 -9.38 -19.09
C ALA A 132 15.26 -8.63 -17.99
N ALA A 133 14.54 -9.36 -17.13
CA ALA A 133 13.87 -8.77 -15.97
C ALA A 133 14.87 -8.16 -14.98
N ALA A 134 15.98 -8.84 -14.68
CA ALA A 134 17.03 -8.34 -13.80
C ALA A 134 17.71 -7.07 -14.33
N ILE A 135 18.03 -7.05 -15.63
CA ILE A 135 18.64 -5.87 -16.27
C ILE A 135 17.64 -4.71 -16.33
N MET A 136 16.36 -4.98 -16.61
CA MET A 136 15.31 -3.95 -16.53
C MET A 136 15.26 -3.34 -15.13
N MET A 137 15.31 -4.16 -14.07
CA MET A 137 15.32 -3.65 -12.71
C MET A 137 16.59 -2.89 -12.36
N ALA A 138 17.76 -3.33 -12.83
CA ALA A 138 19.01 -2.58 -12.68
C ALA A 138 18.87 -1.17 -13.29
N ILE A 139 18.41 -1.08 -14.53
CA ILE A 139 18.22 0.20 -15.22
C ILE A 139 17.21 1.10 -14.47
N VAL A 140 16.07 0.56 -14.04
CA VAL A 140 15.04 1.34 -13.33
C VAL A 140 15.58 1.89 -12.00
N ASN A 141 16.29 1.09 -11.20
CA ASN A 141 16.86 1.57 -9.93
C ASN A 141 18.03 2.53 -10.17
N THR A 142 18.85 2.33 -11.20
CA THR A 142 19.86 3.31 -11.61
C THR A 142 19.22 4.63 -12.03
N SER A 143 18.08 4.62 -12.72
CA SER A 143 17.34 5.85 -13.02
C SER A 143 16.85 6.54 -11.76
N ILE A 144 16.37 5.82 -10.74
CA ILE A 144 15.99 6.40 -9.44
C ILE A 144 17.19 7.06 -8.77
N PHE A 145 18.32 6.34 -8.70
CA PHE A 145 19.57 6.89 -8.18
C PHE A 145 19.94 8.20 -8.87
N MET A 146 20.05 8.19 -10.21
CA MET A 146 20.45 9.38 -10.96
C MET A 146 19.46 10.54 -10.78
N LEU A 147 18.15 10.28 -10.90
CA LEU A 147 17.14 11.34 -10.82
C LEU A 147 17.06 11.98 -9.44
N LEU A 148 17.16 11.20 -8.36
CA LEU A 148 17.12 11.73 -7.01
C LEU A 148 18.43 12.42 -6.64
N SER A 149 19.58 11.85 -6.98
CA SER A 149 20.87 12.47 -6.68
C SER A 149 21.06 13.79 -7.41
N ILE A 150 20.73 13.85 -8.71
CA ILE A 150 20.76 15.10 -9.48
C ILE A 150 19.68 16.06 -8.96
N GLY A 151 18.46 15.57 -8.68
CA GLY A 151 17.36 16.41 -8.19
C GLY A 151 17.69 17.10 -6.87
N LEU A 152 18.34 16.39 -5.94
CA LEU A 152 18.76 16.93 -4.64
C LEU A 152 19.95 17.88 -4.77
N GLU A 153 20.94 17.56 -5.60
CA GLU A 153 22.10 18.43 -5.83
C GLU A 153 21.72 19.78 -6.48
N LEU A 154 20.70 19.79 -7.35
CA LEU A 154 20.23 21.01 -8.02
C LEU A 154 19.48 21.97 -7.08
N VAL A 155 19.21 21.57 -5.84
CA VAL A 155 18.54 22.42 -4.86
C VAL A 155 19.58 23.32 -4.23
N ASP A 156 19.44 24.64 -4.45
CA ASP A 156 20.37 25.67 -4.01
C ASP A 156 20.29 25.89 -2.49
N GLN A 157 20.81 24.93 -1.74
CA GLN A 157 20.82 24.88 -0.28
C GLN A 157 22.12 24.23 0.18
N GLU A 158 22.83 24.87 1.11
CA GLU A 158 24.17 24.46 1.59
C GLU A 158 24.21 23.10 2.31
N VAL A 159 23.09 22.39 2.38
CA VAL A 159 22.94 21.10 3.07
C VAL A 159 22.97 19.91 2.11
N PHE A 160 22.65 20.11 0.82
CA PHE A 160 22.55 19.04 -0.18
C PHE A 160 23.82 18.86 -1.00
N TYR A 161 24.93 18.55 -0.33
CA TYR A 161 26.19 18.23 -1.01
C TYR A 161 26.06 17.04 -1.96
N LEU A 162 26.86 17.03 -3.02
CA LEU A 162 26.91 15.96 -4.02
C LEU A 162 27.04 14.57 -3.38
N GLU A 163 27.92 14.40 -2.39
CA GLU A 163 28.11 13.10 -1.71
C GLU A 163 26.83 12.60 -1.02
N SER A 164 26.20 13.45 -0.20
CA SER A 164 24.97 13.10 0.53
C SER A 164 23.81 12.80 -0.44
N SER A 165 23.69 13.60 -1.51
CA SER A 165 22.69 13.42 -2.56
C SER A 165 22.90 12.12 -3.34
N LEU A 166 24.16 11.75 -3.63
CA LEU A 166 24.51 10.44 -4.20
C LEU A 166 24.16 9.30 -3.24
N LEU A 167 24.50 9.44 -1.96
CA LEU A 167 24.21 8.41 -0.96
C LEU A 167 22.70 8.19 -0.78
N TYR A 168 21.89 9.25 -0.77
CA TYR A 168 20.43 9.16 -0.66
C TYR A 168 19.84 8.35 -1.83
N GLY A 169 20.21 8.72 -3.06
CA GLY A 169 19.79 7.98 -4.26
C GLY A 169 20.29 6.53 -4.25
N ALA A 170 21.52 6.29 -3.78
CA ALA A 170 22.12 4.97 -3.75
C ALA A 170 21.48 4.06 -2.70
N ALA A 171 21.11 4.60 -1.53
CA ALA A 171 20.39 3.90 -0.49
C ALA A 171 19.03 3.39 -0.99
N LEU A 172 18.27 4.24 -1.70
CA LEU A 172 16.99 3.87 -2.29
C LEU A 172 17.13 2.83 -3.41
N ALA A 173 18.05 3.07 -4.35
CA ALA A 173 18.29 2.16 -5.47
C ALA A 173 18.78 0.79 -5.02
N SER A 174 19.73 0.72 -4.08
CA SER A 174 20.24 -0.54 -3.53
C SER A 174 19.18 -1.30 -2.74
N THR A 175 18.35 -0.62 -1.96
CA THR A 175 17.20 -1.24 -1.27
C THR A 175 16.22 -1.82 -2.29
N GLY A 176 15.92 -1.08 -3.35
CA GLY A 176 15.10 -1.55 -4.45
C GLY A 176 15.64 -2.82 -5.12
N LEU A 177 16.93 -2.85 -5.41
CA LEU A 177 17.60 -4.03 -5.99
C LEU A 177 17.56 -5.24 -5.07
N PHE A 178 17.72 -5.03 -3.76
CA PHE A 178 17.61 -6.10 -2.76
C PHE A 178 16.22 -6.75 -2.83
N PHE A 179 15.15 -5.95 -2.79
CA PHE A 179 13.78 -6.47 -2.87
C PHE A 179 13.39 -6.96 -4.27
N ALA A 180 14.04 -6.48 -5.33
CA ALA A 180 13.96 -7.11 -6.65
C ALA A 180 14.52 -8.54 -6.63
N GLY A 181 15.67 -8.75 -5.97
CA GLY A 181 16.27 -10.07 -5.75
C GLY A 181 15.34 -10.99 -4.95
N VAL A 182 14.76 -10.50 -3.85
CA VAL A 182 13.74 -11.22 -3.07
C VAL A 182 12.57 -11.64 -3.95
N ALA A 183 12.04 -10.71 -4.75
CA ALA A 183 10.92 -10.98 -5.64
C ALA A 183 11.26 -11.97 -6.75
N MET A 184 12.51 -11.99 -7.24
CA MET A 184 12.95 -12.99 -8.22
C MET A 184 13.07 -14.38 -7.60
N ILE A 185 13.58 -14.51 -6.37
CA ILE A 185 13.55 -15.78 -5.63
C ILE A 185 12.10 -16.23 -5.42
N ALA A 186 11.24 -15.34 -4.93
CA ALA A 186 9.83 -15.63 -4.69
C ALA A 186 9.12 -16.06 -5.99
N ALA A 187 9.47 -15.43 -7.12
CA ALA A 187 8.98 -15.81 -8.44
C ALA A 187 9.39 -17.22 -8.82
N GLN A 188 10.56 -17.74 -8.43
CA GLN A 188 10.93 -19.13 -8.69
C GLN A 188 10.29 -20.11 -7.70
N VAL A 189 10.11 -19.69 -6.44
CA VAL A 189 9.62 -20.56 -5.37
C VAL A 189 8.11 -20.79 -5.43
N ALA A 190 7.33 -19.73 -5.65
CA ALA A 190 5.86 -19.80 -5.61
C ALA A 190 5.25 -20.22 -6.94
N GLN A 191 4.26 -21.11 -6.95
CA GLN A 191 3.61 -21.55 -8.20
C GLN A 191 2.75 -20.47 -8.89
N THR A 192 2.21 -19.53 -8.10
CA THR A 192 1.29 -18.50 -8.60
C THR A 192 1.87 -17.10 -8.40
N THR A 193 1.44 -16.16 -9.24
CA THR A 193 1.81 -14.75 -9.11
C THR A 193 1.42 -14.19 -7.74
N ARG A 194 0.24 -14.57 -7.24
CA ARG A 194 -0.23 -14.18 -5.90
C ARG A 194 0.68 -14.73 -4.81
N GLY A 195 1.14 -15.98 -4.93
CA GLY A 195 2.09 -16.56 -3.99
C GLY A 195 3.43 -15.84 -3.99
N ALA A 196 3.96 -15.49 -5.17
CA ALA A 196 5.21 -14.76 -5.29
C ALA A 196 5.12 -13.35 -4.66
N ILE A 197 4.01 -12.64 -4.92
CA ILE A 197 3.69 -11.36 -4.29
C ILE A 197 3.61 -11.53 -2.76
N ALA A 198 2.87 -12.52 -2.27
CA ALA A 198 2.68 -12.73 -0.83
C ALA A 198 4.00 -13.03 -0.10
N ILE A 199 4.87 -13.87 -0.69
CA ILE A 199 6.21 -14.13 -0.11
C ILE A 199 7.03 -12.84 -0.09
N SER A 200 7.07 -12.09 -1.19
CA SER A 200 7.90 -10.88 -1.30
C SER A 200 7.46 -9.78 -0.34
N PHE A 201 6.16 -9.49 -0.29
CA PHE A 201 5.60 -8.53 0.67
C PHE A 201 5.71 -9.03 2.11
N GLY A 202 5.55 -10.34 2.34
CA GLY A 202 5.79 -10.95 3.64
C GLY A 202 7.22 -10.69 4.12
N THR A 203 8.22 -10.90 3.26
CA THR A 203 9.62 -10.57 3.57
C THR A 203 9.83 -9.09 3.85
N LEU A 204 9.22 -8.18 3.07
CA LEU A 204 9.30 -6.74 3.29
C LEU A 204 8.70 -6.32 4.65
N ILE A 205 7.50 -6.80 4.95
CA ILE A 205 6.81 -6.50 6.22
C ILE A 205 7.58 -7.09 7.40
N THR A 206 8.07 -8.33 7.29
CA THR A 206 8.91 -8.94 8.33
C THR A 206 10.20 -8.16 8.52
N ALA A 207 10.87 -7.73 7.45
CA ALA A 207 12.06 -6.87 7.55
C ALA A 207 11.74 -5.55 8.28
N TYR A 208 10.61 -4.92 7.97
CA TYR A 208 10.17 -3.70 8.63
C TYR A 208 9.90 -3.92 10.13
N ILE A 209 9.20 -4.99 10.49
CA ILE A 209 8.88 -5.32 11.90
C ILE A 209 10.17 -5.64 12.69
N ILE A 210 11.06 -6.46 12.13
CA ILE A 210 12.35 -6.79 12.75
C ILE A 210 13.16 -5.52 13.00
N ARG A 211 13.19 -4.60 12.02
CA ARG A 211 13.82 -3.29 12.17
C ARG A 211 13.15 -2.48 13.28
N ALA A 212 11.83 -2.28 13.21
CA ALA A 212 11.10 -1.45 14.16
C ALA A 212 11.28 -1.92 15.61
N ILE A 213 11.19 -3.24 15.85
CA ILE A 213 11.45 -3.83 17.16
C ILE A 213 12.93 -3.65 17.55
N GLY A 214 13.85 -3.88 16.62
CA GLY A 214 15.29 -3.76 16.88
C GLY A 214 15.73 -2.33 17.20
N ASP A 215 15.18 -1.34 16.52
CA ASP A 215 15.52 0.06 16.74
C ASP A 215 15.11 0.55 18.13
N VAL A 216 13.99 0.04 18.66
CA VAL A 216 13.49 0.37 20.01
C VAL A 216 14.14 -0.47 21.11
N SER A 217 14.34 -1.78 20.88
CA SER A 217 14.70 -2.73 21.95
C SER A 217 16.16 -3.18 21.94
N ASN A 218 16.67 -3.62 20.77
CA ASN A 218 18.00 -4.17 20.65
C ASN A 218 18.56 -3.94 19.26
N GLU A 219 19.60 -3.12 19.22
CA GLU A 219 20.22 -2.66 18.00
C GLU A 219 20.75 -3.79 17.10
N THR A 220 21.21 -4.89 17.69
CA THR A 220 21.69 -6.06 16.94
C THR A 220 20.59 -6.73 16.12
N LEU A 221 19.33 -6.65 16.57
CA LEU A 221 18.19 -7.20 15.84
C LEU A 221 17.90 -6.40 14.57
N SER A 222 18.08 -5.07 14.62
CA SER A 222 17.88 -4.18 13.47
C SER A 222 18.89 -4.48 12.34
N LEU A 223 20.10 -4.95 12.68
CA LEU A 223 21.12 -5.36 11.70
C LEU A 223 20.74 -6.60 10.88
N PHE A 224 19.74 -7.39 11.28
CA PHE A 224 19.21 -8.46 10.44
C PHE A 224 18.21 -7.98 9.39
N SER A 225 17.77 -6.72 9.47
CA SER A 225 16.84 -6.15 8.51
C SER A 225 17.58 -5.39 7.40
N PRO A 226 17.31 -5.67 6.12
CA PRO A 226 17.82 -4.86 5.02
C PRO A 226 17.34 -3.40 5.11
N LEU A 227 16.14 -3.16 5.66
CA LEU A 227 15.64 -1.80 5.90
C LEU A 227 16.38 -1.11 7.06
N GLY A 228 16.87 -1.87 8.04
CA GLY A 228 17.73 -1.35 9.10
C GLY A 228 19.08 -0.88 8.58
N TRP A 229 19.63 -1.54 7.54
CA TRP A 229 20.82 -1.06 6.85
C TRP A 229 20.55 0.26 6.13
N THR A 230 19.42 0.40 5.43
CA THR A 230 19.08 1.63 4.72
C THR A 230 19.10 2.87 5.62
N VAL A 231 18.50 2.78 6.81
CA VAL A 231 18.46 3.91 7.77
C VAL A 231 19.86 4.23 8.32
N ARG A 232 20.74 3.24 8.45
CA ARG A 232 22.13 3.41 8.96
C ARG A 232 23.10 4.06 7.98
N THR A 233 22.64 4.46 6.81
CA THR A 233 23.43 5.28 5.89
C THR A 233 23.74 6.66 6.47
N ASN A 234 23.01 7.08 7.50
CA ASN A 234 23.15 8.37 8.15
C ASN A 234 23.30 9.54 7.16
N VAL A 235 22.48 9.50 6.11
CA VAL A 235 22.59 10.41 4.98
C VAL A 235 22.26 11.84 5.39
N PHE A 236 23.07 12.80 4.93
CA PHE A 236 23.08 14.21 5.36
C PHE A 236 23.60 14.47 6.78
N ALA A 237 24.05 13.44 7.50
CA ALA A 237 24.79 13.55 8.75
C ALA A 237 26.22 13.00 8.58
N GLY A 238 26.41 11.70 8.81
CA GLY A 238 27.72 11.04 8.73
C GLY A 238 28.07 10.45 7.35
N ASN A 239 27.08 10.24 6.48
CA ASN A 239 27.24 9.67 5.13
C ASN A 239 27.98 8.31 5.08
N GLU A 240 27.42 7.31 5.74
CA GLU A 240 27.96 5.95 5.79
C GLU A 240 27.59 5.14 4.54
N TRP A 241 28.60 4.72 3.75
CA TRP A 241 28.41 3.98 2.50
C TRP A 241 28.32 2.46 2.65
N TRP A 242 28.79 1.91 3.78
CA TRP A 242 28.79 0.46 4.01
C TRP A 242 27.40 -0.22 3.85
N PRO A 243 26.26 0.41 4.23
CA PRO A 243 24.95 -0.24 4.10
C PRO A 243 24.53 -0.40 2.64
N VAL A 244 24.88 0.56 1.78
CA VAL A 244 24.64 0.47 0.33
C VAL A 244 25.40 -0.72 -0.26
N ILE A 245 26.67 -0.89 0.13
CA ILE A 245 27.49 -2.03 -0.30
C ILE A 245 26.86 -3.35 0.17
N ALA A 246 26.44 -3.43 1.44
CA ALA A 246 25.77 -4.61 2.00
C ALA A 246 24.48 -4.96 1.25
N LEU A 247 23.65 -3.96 0.92
CA LEU A 247 22.41 -4.14 0.14
C LEU A 247 22.68 -4.62 -1.29
N VAL A 248 23.68 -4.05 -1.97
CA VAL A 248 24.08 -4.48 -3.32
C VAL A 248 24.63 -5.91 -3.31
N CYS A 249 25.48 -6.25 -2.33
CA CYS A 249 25.97 -7.61 -2.16
C CYS A 249 24.83 -8.60 -1.87
N GLY A 250 23.89 -8.24 -0.98
CA GLY A 250 22.70 -9.02 -0.70
C GLY A 250 21.82 -9.24 -1.94
N ALA A 251 21.61 -8.19 -2.73
CA ALA A 251 20.88 -8.26 -3.99
C ALA A 251 21.57 -9.21 -4.99
N ALA A 252 22.91 -9.16 -5.09
CA ALA A 252 23.68 -10.06 -5.94
C ALA A 252 23.56 -11.53 -5.51
N VAL A 253 23.63 -11.82 -4.21
CA VAL A 253 23.44 -13.17 -3.66
C VAL A 253 22.04 -13.70 -3.97
N LEU A 254 21.01 -12.88 -3.75
CA LEU A 254 19.63 -13.24 -4.07
C LEU A 254 19.43 -13.47 -5.57
N LEU A 255 20.05 -12.66 -6.42
CA LEU A 255 19.99 -12.81 -7.87
C LEU A 255 20.66 -14.12 -8.33
N VAL A 256 21.83 -14.45 -7.80
CA VAL A 256 22.51 -15.73 -8.06
C VAL A 256 21.62 -16.90 -7.63
N GLY A 257 21.01 -16.80 -6.45
CA GLY A 257 20.02 -17.78 -5.99
C GLY A 257 18.85 -17.92 -6.96
N ALA A 258 18.30 -16.81 -7.47
CA ALA A 258 17.18 -16.85 -8.40
C ALA A 258 17.54 -17.53 -9.72
N PHE A 259 18.73 -17.26 -10.27
CA PHE A 259 19.23 -17.96 -11.46
C PHE A 259 19.45 -19.44 -11.23
N TYR A 260 20.00 -19.82 -10.07
CA TYR A 260 20.19 -21.22 -9.71
C TYR A 260 18.86 -21.97 -9.62
N LEU A 261 17.84 -21.35 -9.02
CA LEU A 261 16.49 -21.93 -8.93
C LEU A 261 15.81 -22.03 -10.30
N ASP A 262 15.87 -20.99 -11.14
CA ASP A 262 15.30 -20.99 -12.50
C ASP A 262 15.95 -22.05 -13.42
N HIS A 263 17.25 -22.30 -13.22
CA HIS A 263 17.96 -23.33 -13.96
C HIS A 263 17.49 -24.75 -13.58
N LYS A 264 17.19 -25.00 -12.30
CA LYS A 264 16.76 -26.31 -11.81
C LYS A 264 15.26 -26.58 -11.97
N ARG A 265 14.44 -25.53 -12.00
CA ARG A 265 12.97 -25.62 -11.97
C ARG A 265 12.36 -25.74 -13.37
N ASP A 266 11.41 -26.64 -13.54
CA ASP A 266 10.64 -26.75 -14.78
C ASP A 266 9.64 -25.60 -14.95
N ILE A 267 9.27 -25.32 -16.20
CA ILE A 267 8.26 -24.28 -16.49
C ILE A 267 6.91 -24.66 -15.85
N ASN A 268 6.21 -23.66 -15.32
CA ASN A 268 4.94 -23.75 -14.59
C ASN A 268 4.99 -24.51 -13.26
N ALA A 269 6.07 -25.21 -12.93
CA ALA A 269 6.26 -25.83 -11.62
C ALA A 269 6.90 -24.85 -10.64
N GLY A 270 6.29 -24.52 -9.51
CA GLY A 270 6.99 -23.83 -8.41
C GLY A 270 7.67 -24.84 -7.47
N LEU A 271 8.71 -24.41 -6.75
CA LEU A 271 9.45 -25.28 -5.81
C LEU A 271 8.65 -25.63 -4.56
N LEU A 272 7.75 -24.73 -4.14
CA LEU A 272 6.75 -25.08 -3.14
C LEU A 272 5.69 -25.96 -3.80
N SER A 273 5.56 -27.18 -3.30
CA SER A 273 4.49 -28.10 -3.71
C SER A 273 3.13 -27.49 -3.40
N ASP A 274 2.19 -27.68 -4.31
CA ASP A 274 0.79 -27.37 -4.05
C ASP A 274 0.32 -28.14 -2.82
N ARG A 275 -0.40 -27.47 -1.91
CA ARG A 275 -0.99 -28.15 -0.76
C ARG A 275 -1.96 -29.20 -1.30
N LYS A 276 -1.68 -30.48 -1.04
CA LYS A 276 -2.63 -31.57 -1.27
C LYS A 276 -3.95 -31.13 -0.64
N GLY A 277 -4.95 -30.88 -1.48
CA GLY A 277 -6.26 -30.40 -1.03
C GLY A 277 -6.86 -31.35 0.00
N LYS A 278 -7.84 -30.88 0.78
CA LYS A 278 -8.56 -31.77 1.70
C LYS A 278 -9.24 -32.89 0.90
N ILE A 279 -9.13 -34.12 1.38
CA ILE A 279 -9.80 -35.31 0.80
C ILE A 279 -11.32 -35.09 0.75
N HIS A 280 -11.88 -34.43 1.78
CA HIS A 280 -13.29 -34.06 1.85
C HIS A 280 -13.48 -32.56 1.71
N ALA A 281 -14.38 -32.15 0.81
CA ALA A 281 -14.77 -30.75 0.66
C ALA A 281 -15.64 -30.30 1.84
N SER A 282 -15.46 -29.05 2.27
CA SER A 282 -16.28 -28.43 3.31
C SER A 282 -17.75 -28.31 2.85
N PRO A 283 -18.76 -28.51 3.72
CA PRO A 283 -20.16 -28.34 3.37
C PRO A 283 -20.49 -26.92 2.89
N PHE A 284 -19.71 -25.90 3.30
CA PHE A 284 -19.86 -24.53 2.81
C PHE A 284 -19.69 -24.43 1.29
N LEU A 285 -18.93 -25.32 0.65
CA LEU A 285 -18.78 -25.34 -0.81
C LEU A 285 -20.03 -25.82 -1.57
N LYS A 286 -21.05 -26.31 -0.87
CA LYS A 286 -22.35 -26.61 -1.47
C LYS A 286 -23.13 -25.33 -1.83
N SER A 287 -22.70 -24.17 -1.33
CA SER A 287 -23.34 -22.88 -1.61
C SER A 287 -22.40 -21.92 -2.34
N GLN A 288 -23.00 -21.02 -3.15
CA GLN A 288 -22.26 -19.96 -3.84
C GLN A 288 -21.57 -19.01 -2.85
N LEU A 289 -22.23 -18.72 -1.72
CA LEU A 289 -21.66 -17.91 -0.64
C LEU A 289 -20.39 -18.54 -0.08
N GLY A 290 -20.39 -19.85 0.21
CA GLY A 290 -19.21 -20.51 0.76
C GLY A 290 -18.08 -20.64 -0.27
N LEU A 291 -18.39 -20.78 -1.56
CA LEU A 291 -17.39 -20.69 -2.63
C LEU A 291 -16.76 -19.29 -2.68
N THR A 292 -17.57 -18.23 -2.72
CA THR A 292 -17.08 -16.86 -2.74
C THR A 292 -16.25 -16.56 -1.50
N TRP A 293 -16.69 -16.96 -0.31
CA TRP A 293 -15.91 -16.83 0.93
C TRP A 293 -14.56 -17.52 0.82
N ARG A 294 -14.50 -18.76 0.29
CA ARG A 294 -13.22 -19.47 0.11
C ARG A 294 -12.27 -18.74 -0.83
N LEU A 295 -12.79 -18.07 -1.86
CA LEU A 295 -12.00 -17.33 -2.85
C LEU A 295 -11.56 -15.94 -2.36
N GLU A 296 -12.33 -15.31 -1.48
CA GLU A 296 -12.07 -13.95 -0.99
C GLU A 296 -11.44 -13.88 0.40
N LYS A 297 -11.52 -14.94 1.21
CA LYS A 297 -10.98 -14.95 2.58
C LYS A 297 -9.53 -14.50 2.68
N GLY A 298 -8.69 -14.82 1.71
CA GLY A 298 -7.28 -14.41 1.71
C GLY A 298 -7.14 -12.89 1.62
N THR A 299 -7.90 -12.27 0.70
CA THR A 299 -7.98 -10.82 0.55
C THR A 299 -8.58 -10.16 1.80
N ILE A 300 -9.65 -10.73 2.35
CA ILE A 300 -10.32 -10.20 3.55
C ILE A 300 -9.36 -10.21 4.74
N ILE A 301 -8.68 -11.34 4.98
CA ILE A 301 -7.70 -11.47 6.08
C ILE A 301 -6.53 -10.50 5.90
N SER A 302 -5.99 -10.36 4.68
CA SER A 302 -4.87 -9.44 4.46
C SER A 302 -5.25 -7.98 4.72
N TRP A 303 -6.44 -7.56 4.27
CA TRP A 303 -6.94 -6.20 4.55
C TRP A 303 -7.29 -6.00 6.03
N ALA A 304 -7.85 -7.02 6.68
CA ALA A 304 -8.14 -6.98 8.11
C ALA A 304 -6.88 -6.74 8.93
N ILE A 305 -5.80 -7.48 8.63
CA ILE A 305 -4.50 -7.30 9.29
C ILE A 305 -3.95 -5.89 8.99
N GLY A 306 -3.96 -5.46 7.73
CA GLY A 306 -3.44 -4.14 7.35
C GLY A 306 -4.17 -2.98 8.03
N ILE A 307 -5.51 -3.00 8.02
CA ILE A 307 -6.34 -1.98 8.65
C ILE A 307 -6.15 -1.98 10.17
N PHE A 308 -6.17 -3.15 10.81
CA PHE A 308 -5.97 -3.27 12.25
C PHE A 308 -4.60 -2.74 12.68
N LEU A 309 -3.53 -3.11 11.98
CA LEU A 309 -2.17 -2.62 12.26
C LEU A 309 -2.04 -1.11 12.01
N MET A 310 -2.65 -0.59 10.95
CA MET A 310 -2.66 0.85 10.66
C MET A 310 -3.39 1.63 11.76
N SER A 311 -4.51 1.12 12.24
CA SER A 311 -5.24 1.70 13.37
C SER A 311 -4.45 1.67 14.68
N ILE A 312 -3.71 0.58 14.96
CA ILE A 312 -2.78 0.53 16.10
C ILE A 312 -1.67 1.58 15.96
N ALA A 313 -1.07 1.69 14.77
CA ALA A 313 0.00 2.65 14.54
C ALA A 313 -0.48 4.08 14.78
N TYR A 314 -1.67 4.44 14.30
CA TYR A 314 -2.24 5.75 14.53
C TYR A 314 -2.62 6.00 15.99
N GLY A 315 -3.19 5.01 16.68
CA GLY A 315 -3.55 5.18 18.08
C GLY A 315 -2.34 5.32 19.00
N ALA A 316 -1.18 4.79 18.63
CA ALA A 316 0.07 4.93 19.39
C ALA A 316 0.62 6.37 19.40
N ILE A 317 0.24 7.20 18.42
CA ILE A 317 0.71 8.59 18.30
C ILE A 317 -0.16 9.55 19.12
N LEU A 318 -1.37 9.12 19.55
CA LEU A 318 -2.36 10.01 20.16
C LEU A 318 -1.94 10.61 21.51
N GLY A 319 -1.12 9.93 22.30
CA GLY A 319 -0.75 10.44 23.64
C GLY A 319 0.21 11.63 23.62
N ASP A 320 0.91 11.88 22.51
CA ASP A 320 1.85 13.01 22.40
C ASP A 320 1.36 14.10 21.41
N LEU A 321 0.13 13.96 20.90
CA LEU A 321 -0.39 14.75 19.80
C LEU A 321 -0.42 16.25 20.09
N GLU A 322 -0.89 16.64 21.27
CA GLU A 322 -1.00 18.05 21.66
C GLU A 322 0.38 18.72 21.78
N ALA A 323 1.41 18.00 22.21
CA ALA A 323 2.77 18.51 22.29
C ALA A 323 3.40 18.70 20.90
N TYR A 324 2.97 17.94 19.90
CA TYR A 324 3.55 17.98 18.55
C TYR A 324 2.84 18.93 17.60
N PHE A 325 1.52 19.04 17.69
CA PHE A 325 0.74 19.67 16.63
C PHE A 325 0.10 21.01 17.04
N SER A 326 0.19 21.42 18.31
CA SER A 326 -0.36 22.70 18.77
C SER A 326 0.17 23.88 17.97
N ASP A 327 1.42 23.79 17.51
CA ASP A 327 2.14 24.92 16.91
C ASP A 327 2.16 24.86 15.36
N PHE A 328 1.66 23.79 14.75
CA PHE A 328 1.60 23.64 13.29
C PHE A 328 0.28 24.15 12.72
N GLU A 329 0.31 25.35 12.12
CA GLU A 329 -0.84 25.96 11.42
C GLU A 329 -1.48 25.02 10.38
N LEU A 330 -0.68 24.17 9.72
CA LEU A 330 -1.19 23.23 8.72
C LEU A 330 -2.10 22.15 9.33
N VAL A 331 -1.79 21.68 10.54
CA VAL A 331 -2.65 20.71 11.22
C VAL A 331 -3.90 21.39 11.75
N GLN A 332 -3.78 22.62 12.26
CA GLN A 332 -4.94 23.43 12.63
C GLN A 332 -5.87 23.68 11.43
N GLY A 333 -5.33 23.96 10.24
CA GLY A 333 -6.12 24.19 9.02
C GLY A 333 -6.79 22.95 8.42
N ILE A 334 -6.37 21.75 8.82
CA ILE A 334 -7.05 20.49 8.46
C ILE A 334 -8.16 20.16 9.47
N LEU A 335 -7.89 20.41 10.76
CA LEU A 335 -8.86 20.24 11.83
C LEU A 335 -9.99 21.28 11.70
N SER A 336 -11.12 21.02 12.34
CA SER A 336 -12.26 21.93 12.32
C SER A 336 -12.07 23.07 13.31
N ASP A 337 -12.54 24.28 13.00
CA ASP A 337 -12.55 25.44 13.92
C ASP A 337 -13.46 25.27 15.16
N SER A 338 -13.84 24.03 15.50
CA SER A 338 -14.73 23.76 16.62
C SER A 338 -14.05 24.07 17.95
N THR A 339 -14.63 25.03 18.70
CA THR A 339 -14.12 25.49 19.99
C THR A 339 -14.47 24.59 21.18
N THR A 340 -15.25 23.53 20.96
CA THR A 340 -15.83 22.68 22.02
C THR A 340 -15.17 21.30 22.16
N ALA A 341 -14.52 20.79 21.11
CA ALA A 341 -13.90 19.47 21.11
C ALA A 341 -12.38 19.59 21.27
N SER A 342 -11.79 18.68 22.06
CA SER A 342 -10.33 18.64 22.21
C SER A 342 -9.65 18.37 20.86
N MET A 343 -8.43 18.88 20.68
CA MET A 343 -7.65 18.64 19.47
C MET A 343 -7.48 17.14 19.18
N THR A 344 -7.31 16.37 20.25
CA THR A 344 -7.21 14.91 20.20
C THR A 344 -8.48 14.26 19.66
N GLU A 345 -9.68 14.67 20.09
CA GLU A 345 -10.95 14.11 19.59
C GLU A 345 -11.20 14.45 18.10
N GLN A 346 -10.84 15.66 17.68
CA GLN A 346 -10.91 16.07 16.28
C GLN A 346 -9.98 15.23 15.39
N PHE A 347 -8.75 15.00 15.85
CA PHE A 347 -7.79 14.18 15.13
C PHE A 347 -8.19 12.71 15.08
N VAL A 348 -8.72 12.15 16.19
CA VAL A 348 -9.29 10.78 16.21
C VAL A 348 -10.41 10.66 15.18
N THR A 349 -11.29 11.65 15.09
CA THR A 349 -12.40 11.67 14.13
C THR A 349 -11.88 11.67 12.68
N LEU A 350 -10.90 12.53 12.39
CA LEU A 350 -10.24 12.60 11.08
C LEU A 350 -9.57 11.26 10.71
N LEU A 351 -8.80 10.67 11.63
CA LEU A 351 -8.13 9.39 11.43
C LEU A 351 -9.13 8.26 11.15
N ILE A 352 -10.20 8.15 11.96
CA ILE A 352 -11.25 7.16 11.74
C ILE A 352 -11.86 7.35 10.35
N GLY A 353 -12.13 8.58 9.93
CA GLY A 353 -12.65 8.87 8.59
C GLY A 353 -11.69 8.42 7.48
N ILE A 354 -10.41 8.75 7.58
CA ILE A 354 -9.40 8.38 6.57
C ILE A 354 -9.27 6.85 6.48
N VAL A 355 -9.15 6.18 7.62
CA VAL A 355 -9.04 4.71 7.66
C VAL A 355 -10.34 4.05 7.18
N SER A 356 -11.49 4.69 7.39
CA SER A 356 -12.80 4.24 6.87
C SER A 356 -12.88 4.29 5.35
N VAL A 357 -12.25 5.26 4.69
CA VAL A 357 -12.14 5.26 3.22
C VAL A 357 -11.35 4.04 2.74
N PHE A 358 -10.23 3.71 3.41
CA PHE A 358 -9.46 2.52 3.10
C PHE A 358 -10.24 1.21 3.37
N ALA A 359 -11.13 1.19 4.36
CA ALA A 359 -12.00 0.05 4.66
C ALA A 359 -13.00 -0.29 3.54
N ALA A 360 -13.32 0.65 2.65
CA ALA A 360 -14.17 0.37 1.49
C ALA A 360 -13.46 -0.48 0.42
N ILE A 361 -12.13 -0.38 0.32
CA ILE A 361 -11.29 -1.01 -0.72
C ILE A 361 -11.46 -2.52 -0.83
N PRO A 362 -11.42 -3.33 0.25
CA PRO A 362 -11.61 -4.77 0.14
C PRO A 362 -13.01 -5.14 -0.39
N GLY A 363 -14.06 -4.42 0.02
CA GLY A 363 -15.42 -4.63 -0.49
C GLY A 363 -15.54 -4.32 -1.99
N ILE A 364 -14.96 -3.20 -2.43
CA ILE A 364 -14.88 -2.83 -3.85
C ILE A 364 -14.12 -3.91 -4.64
N SER A 365 -12.99 -4.39 -4.11
CA SER A 365 -12.14 -5.39 -4.73
C SER A 365 -12.87 -6.71 -4.95
N ILE A 366 -13.69 -7.16 -3.98
CA ILE A 366 -14.52 -8.37 -4.08
C ILE A 366 -15.54 -8.26 -5.23
N LEU A 367 -16.16 -7.09 -5.39
CA LEU A 367 -17.14 -6.82 -6.44
C LEU A 367 -16.48 -6.72 -7.82
N LEU A 368 -15.39 -5.95 -7.95
CA LEU A 368 -14.65 -5.79 -9.21
C LEU A 368 -14.02 -7.10 -9.70
N LYS A 369 -13.69 -8.01 -8.78
CA LYS A 369 -13.15 -9.32 -9.14
C LYS A 369 -14.13 -10.16 -9.96
N LEU A 370 -15.44 -9.94 -9.84
CA LEU A 370 -16.43 -10.58 -10.72
C LEU A 370 -16.11 -10.33 -12.20
N LYS A 371 -15.85 -9.07 -12.58
CA LYS A 371 -15.46 -8.70 -13.95
C LYS A 371 -14.16 -9.37 -14.39
N LYS A 372 -13.21 -9.56 -13.47
CA LYS A 372 -11.96 -10.27 -13.76
C LYS A 372 -12.23 -11.74 -14.08
N GLU A 373 -13.06 -12.41 -13.29
CA GLU A 373 -13.42 -13.81 -13.53
C GLU A 373 -14.24 -13.97 -14.82
N GLU A 374 -15.11 -13.02 -15.15
CA GLU A 374 -15.87 -12.96 -16.41
C GLU A 374 -14.94 -12.84 -17.63
N ARG A 375 -13.99 -11.89 -17.58
CA ARG A 375 -12.99 -11.73 -18.66
C ARG A 375 -12.11 -12.96 -18.87
N GLN A 376 -11.94 -13.78 -17.83
CA GLN A 376 -11.15 -15.01 -17.88
C GLN A 376 -11.99 -16.24 -18.30
N GLY A 377 -13.27 -16.07 -18.65
CA GLY A 377 -14.18 -17.18 -19.03
C GLY A 377 -14.49 -18.14 -17.89
N ARG A 378 -14.11 -17.83 -16.65
CA ARG A 378 -14.30 -18.74 -15.51
C ARG A 378 -15.75 -18.79 -15.06
N THR A 379 -16.51 -17.74 -15.35
CA THR A 379 -17.95 -17.67 -15.03
C THR A 379 -18.80 -18.60 -15.87
N ASP A 380 -18.32 -19.03 -17.03
CA ASP A 380 -19.04 -19.94 -17.95
C ASP A 380 -19.29 -21.30 -17.29
N ASN A 381 -18.41 -21.71 -16.37
CA ASN A 381 -18.60 -22.91 -15.54
C ASN A 381 -19.83 -22.83 -14.63
N PHE A 382 -20.25 -21.62 -14.24
CA PHE A 382 -21.47 -21.40 -13.44
C PHE A 382 -22.69 -21.24 -14.34
N TYR A 383 -22.56 -20.48 -15.44
CA TYR A 383 -23.68 -20.16 -16.32
C TYR A 383 -24.07 -21.28 -17.28
N SER A 384 -23.22 -22.29 -17.44
CA SER A 384 -23.61 -23.59 -18.03
C SER A 384 -24.57 -24.40 -17.15
N ARG A 385 -24.82 -23.98 -15.90
CA ARG A 385 -25.77 -24.60 -14.96
C ARG A 385 -26.91 -23.62 -14.65
N ALA A 386 -28.00 -24.12 -14.08
CA ALA A 386 -29.15 -23.32 -13.64
C ALA A 386 -28.86 -22.47 -12.38
N VAL A 387 -27.86 -21.59 -12.44
CA VAL A 387 -27.49 -20.67 -11.35
C VAL A 387 -28.00 -19.27 -11.67
N SER A 388 -28.83 -18.72 -10.77
CA SER A 388 -29.33 -17.35 -10.92
C SER A 388 -28.20 -16.31 -10.86
N ARG A 389 -28.23 -15.34 -11.77
CA ARG A 389 -27.35 -14.16 -11.79
C ARG A 389 -27.40 -13.37 -10.48
N ASN A 390 -28.59 -13.21 -9.90
CA ASN A 390 -28.79 -12.58 -8.59
C ASN A 390 -28.07 -13.32 -7.46
N LYS A 391 -28.01 -14.66 -7.52
CA LYS A 391 -27.31 -15.46 -6.50
C LYS A 391 -25.80 -15.28 -6.59
N ILE A 392 -25.25 -15.12 -7.80
CA ILE A 392 -23.83 -14.88 -8.02
C ILE A 392 -23.44 -13.50 -7.50
N LEU A 393 -24.11 -12.44 -7.98
CA LEU A 393 -23.83 -11.06 -7.55
C LEU A 393 -24.13 -10.87 -6.06
N GLY A 394 -25.26 -11.41 -5.59
CA GLY A 394 -25.70 -11.35 -4.19
C GLY A 394 -24.72 -11.99 -3.24
N SER A 395 -24.11 -13.13 -3.62
CA SER A 395 -23.09 -13.76 -2.79
C SER A 395 -21.84 -12.89 -2.59
N ARG A 396 -21.40 -12.19 -3.64
CA ARG A 396 -20.24 -11.29 -3.59
C ARG A 396 -20.58 -10.02 -2.83
N TYR A 397 -21.75 -9.47 -3.07
CA TYR A 397 -22.24 -8.28 -2.40
C TYR A 397 -22.37 -8.48 -0.89
N ALA A 398 -22.98 -9.59 -0.46
CA ALA A 398 -23.11 -9.90 0.96
C ALA A 398 -21.74 -10.02 1.65
N ILE A 399 -20.76 -10.67 1.00
CA ILE A 399 -19.40 -10.78 1.53
C ILE A 399 -18.70 -9.41 1.54
N ALA A 400 -18.88 -8.58 0.51
CA ALA A 400 -18.31 -7.24 0.45
C ALA A 400 -18.86 -6.33 1.57
N PHE A 401 -20.17 -6.37 1.79
CA PHE A 401 -20.83 -5.62 2.86
C PHE A 401 -20.41 -6.09 4.26
N PHE A 402 -20.40 -7.42 4.48
CA PHE A 402 -19.89 -7.99 5.73
C PHE A 402 -18.42 -7.62 5.97
N THR A 403 -17.61 -7.62 4.92
CA THR A 403 -16.21 -7.20 5.01
C THR A 403 -16.08 -5.76 5.49
N ALA A 404 -16.90 -4.83 4.98
CA ALA A 404 -16.89 -3.43 5.44
C ALA A 404 -17.19 -3.31 6.95
N ILE A 405 -18.16 -4.07 7.47
CA ILE A 405 -18.48 -4.09 8.92
C ILE A 405 -17.28 -4.58 9.72
N VAL A 406 -16.67 -5.71 9.30
CA VAL A 406 -15.50 -6.26 9.99
C VAL A 406 -14.34 -5.27 9.99
N MET A 407 -14.09 -4.58 8.87
CA MET A 407 -13.02 -3.58 8.81
C MET A 407 -13.29 -2.43 9.77
N GLN A 408 -14.52 -1.93 9.86
CA GLN A 408 -14.86 -0.85 10.80
C GLN A 408 -14.66 -1.24 12.25
N LEU A 409 -15.09 -2.46 12.63
CA LEU A 409 -14.83 -2.98 13.96
C LEU A 409 -13.32 -3.05 14.26
N LEU A 410 -12.51 -3.50 13.30
CA LEU A 410 -11.06 -3.55 13.46
C LEU A 410 -10.42 -2.16 13.57
N ILE A 411 -10.99 -1.13 12.92
CA ILE A 411 -10.52 0.25 13.06
C ILE A 411 -10.67 0.71 14.51
N GLY A 412 -11.88 0.60 15.05
CA GLY A 412 -12.14 1.04 16.42
C GLY A 412 -11.37 0.23 17.46
N LEU A 413 -11.30 -1.10 17.29
CA LEU A 413 -10.52 -1.97 18.19
C LEU A 413 -9.01 -1.67 18.12
N GLY A 414 -8.47 -1.46 16.91
CA GLY A 414 -7.05 -1.20 16.72
C GLY A 414 -6.63 0.14 17.32
N LEU A 415 -7.40 1.20 17.04
CA LEU A 415 -7.15 2.53 17.60
C LEU A 415 -7.21 2.52 19.13
N TYR A 416 -8.27 1.94 19.70
CA TYR A 416 -8.43 1.87 21.16
C TYR A 416 -7.31 1.06 21.84
N ALA A 417 -6.88 -0.06 21.24
CA ALA A 417 -5.88 -0.94 21.83
C ALA A 417 -4.53 -0.25 22.10
N SER A 418 -4.10 0.66 21.23
CA SER A 418 -2.90 1.47 21.43
C SER A 418 -3.18 2.78 22.19
N ALA A 419 -4.28 3.47 21.88
CA ALA A 419 -4.59 4.76 22.49
C ALA A 419 -4.74 4.65 24.02
N SER A 420 -5.39 3.58 24.49
CA SER A 420 -5.57 3.30 25.92
C SER A 420 -4.28 3.05 26.69
N GLN A 421 -3.16 2.79 26.00
CA GLN A 421 -1.86 2.56 26.64
C GLN A 421 -1.00 3.83 26.72
N VAL A 422 -1.22 4.78 25.81
CA VAL A 422 -0.37 5.99 25.68
C VAL A 422 -1.07 7.23 26.23
N MET A 423 -2.40 7.26 26.26
CA MET A 423 -3.16 8.42 26.76
C MET A 423 -3.48 8.30 28.25
N GLU A 424 -3.28 9.37 29.02
CA GLU A 424 -3.69 9.43 30.44
C GLU A 424 -5.22 9.32 30.61
N LYS A 425 -5.99 9.92 29.70
CA LYS A 425 -7.45 9.83 29.64
C LYS A 425 -7.92 9.42 28.25
N SER A 426 -8.00 8.12 28.01
CA SER A 426 -8.47 7.58 26.72
C SER A 426 -9.98 7.78 26.53
N ILE A 427 -10.40 8.00 25.28
CA ILE A 427 -11.81 7.94 24.88
C ILE A 427 -12.35 6.52 25.13
N ASP A 428 -13.60 6.41 25.60
CA ASP A 428 -14.25 5.13 25.86
C ASP A 428 -14.31 4.24 24.61
N LEU A 429 -14.14 2.92 24.80
CA LEU A 429 -14.16 1.94 23.70
C LEU A 429 -15.49 1.99 22.94
N GLY A 430 -16.61 2.13 23.64
CA GLY A 430 -17.93 2.21 23.03
C GLY A 430 -18.05 3.39 22.08
N THR A 431 -17.54 4.54 22.51
CA THR A 431 -17.49 5.76 21.70
C THR A 431 -16.62 5.59 20.46
N ILE A 432 -15.38 5.09 20.58
CA ILE A 432 -14.50 4.87 19.43
C ILE A 432 -15.10 3.86 18.43
N LEU A 433 -15.67 2.75 18.94
CA LEU A 433 -16.34 1.77 18.08
C LEU A 433 -17.53 2.40 17.35
N MET A 434 -18.33 3.20 18.04
CA MET A 434 -19.45 3.89 17.43
C MET A 434 -18.98 4.89 16.36
N SER A 435 -17.95 5.69 16.65
CA SER A 435 -17.33 6.60 15.67
C SER A 435 -16.88 5.87 14.40
N SER A 436 -16.34 4.64 14.51
CA SER A 436 -15.98 3.84 13.33
C SER A 436 -17.19 3.27 12.58
N LEU A 437 -18.19 2.71 13.30
CA LEU A 437 -19.34 2.06 12.70
C LEU A 437 -20.28 3.02 11.97
N VAL A 438 -20.30 4.29 12.36
CA VAL A 438 -21.11 5.32 11.70
C VAL A 438 -20.70 5.55 10.24
N TYR A 439 -19.51 5.14 9.81
CA TYR A 439 -19.09 5.21 8.40
C TYR A 439 -19.67 4.09 7.51
N ILE A 440 -20.37 3.08 8.06
CA ILE A 440 -20.94 1.96 7.28
C ILE A 440 -21.88 2.45 6.17
N PRO A 441 -22.84 3.38 6.39
CA PRO A 441 -23.71 3.89 5.33
C PRO A 441 -22.95 4.56 4.18
N ALA A 442 -21.88 5.32 4.46
CA ALA A 442 -21.06 5.92 3.42
C ALA A 442 -20.35 4.83 2.59
N ILE A 443 -19.77 3.81 3.23
CA ILE A 443 -19.17 2.67 2.52
C ILE A 443 -20.23 1.92 1.70
N TRP A 444 -21.45 1.80 2.21
CA TRP A 444 -22.55 1.17 1.50
C TRP A 444 -22.89 1.89 0.20
N VAL A 445 -22.86 3.23 0.18
CA VAL A 445 -22.98 4.02 -1.07
C VAL A 445 -21.89 3.65 -2.06
N VAL A 446 -20.63 3.52 -1.62
CA VAL A 446 -19.51 3.14 -2.51
C VAL A 446 -19.68 1.71 -3.04
N LEU A 447 -20.10 0.76 -2.21
CA LEU A 447 -20.39 -0.61 -2.63
C LEU A 447 -21.59 -0.66 -3.58
N GLY A 448 -22.61 0.16 -3.35
CA GLY A 448 -23.77 0.31 -4.23
C GLY A 448 -23.38 0.88 -5.58
N LEU A 449 -22.57 1.94 -5.61
CA LEU A 449 -22.01 2.51 -6.84
C LEU A 449 -21.15 1.48 -7.58
N THR A 450 -20.31 0.72 -6.88
CA THR A 450 -19.53 -0.36 -7.47
C THR A 450 -20.43 -1.41 -8.11
N THR A 451 -21.50 -1.79 -7.43
CA THR A 451 -22.48 -2.78 -7.90
C THR A 451 -23.25 -2.26 -9.11
N LEU A 452 -23.63 -0.98 -9.10
CA LEU A 452 -24.22 -0.28 -10.25
C LEU A 452 -23.29 -0.34 -11.45
N LEU A 453 -22.03 0.05 -11.28
CA LEU A 453 -21.07 0.08 -12.39
C LEU A 453 -20.75 -1.33 -12.90
N VAL A 454 -20.59 -2.33 -12.04
CA VAL A 454 -20.35 -3.71 -12.46
C VAL A 454 -21.57 -4.29 -13.18
N GLY A 455 -22.78 -3.99 -12.71
CA GLY A 455 -24.03 -4.50 -13.25
C GLY A 455 -24.48 -3.83 -14.54
N ALA A 456 -24.57 -2.50 -14.54
CA ALA A 456 -25.15 -1.71 -15.63
C ALA A 456 -24.11 -1.15 -16.62
N PHE A 457 -22.89 -0.83 -16.17
CA PHE A 457 -21.86 -0.22 -17.01
C PHE A 457 -20.46 -0.82 -16.79
N PRO A 458 -20.27 -2.13 -17.08
CA PRO A 458 -19.08 -2.87 -16.67
C PRO A 458 -17.78 -2.28 -17.22
N LYS A 459 -17.82 -1.63 -18.40
CA LYS A 459 -16.65 -0.97 -18.99
C LYS A 459 -16.12 0.14 -18.08
N GLY A 460 -16.99 0.91 -17.44
CA GLY A 460 -16.65 2.00 -16.51
C GLY A 460 -16.50 1.58 -15.05
N ALA A 461 -16.55 0.29 -14.70
CA ALA A 461 -16.39 -0.17 -13.31
C ALA A 461 -15.09 0.31 -12.63
N ILE A 462 -14.06 0.66 -13.39
CA ILE A 462 -12.81 1.22 -12.86
C ILE A 462 -12.98 2.65 -12.31
N LEU A 463 -14.00 3.40 -12.75
CA LEU A 463 -14.27 4.78 -12.33
C LEU A 463 -14.63 4.89 -10.84
N VAL A 464 -14.99 3.78 -10.18
CA VAL A 464 -15.20 3.78 -8.73
C VAL A 464 -13.96 4.27 -7.98
N TRP A 465 -12.75 4.01 -8.48
CA TRP A 465 -11.52 4.47 -7.85
C TRP A 465 -11.36 5.98 -7.90
N THR A 466 -11.88 6.64 -8.95
CA THR A 466 -11.94 8.10 -9.03
C THR A 466 -12.82 8.65 -7.91
N TYR A 467 -13.96 8.01 -7.64
CA TYR A 467 -14.84 8.40 -6.54
C TYR A 467 -14.18 8.20 -5.17
N VAL A 468 -13.51 7.06 -4.95
CA VAL A 468 -12.77 6.82 -3.70
C VAL A 468 -11.67 7.86 -3.48
N PHE A 469 -10.88 8.16 -4.52
CA PHE A 469 -9.86 9.19 -4.47
C PHE A 469 -10.46 10.57 -4.18
N PHE A 470 -11.57 10.90 -4.83
CA PHE A 470 -12.32 12.12 -4.58
C PHE A 470 -12.82 12.21 -3.12
N THR A 471 -13.39 11.13 -2.57
CA THR A 471 -13.84 11.12 -1.16
C THR A 471 -12.69 11.32 -0.18
N PHE A 472 -11.51 10.76 -0.47
CA PHE A 472 -10.31 10.97 0.32
C PHE A 472 -9.86 12.44 0.27
N LEU A 473 -9.81 13.05 -0.92
CA LEU A 473 -9.43 14.46 -1.06
C LEU A 473 -10.40 15.39 -0.32
N VAL A 474 -11.71 15.17 -0.43
CA VAL A 474 -12.70 15.98 0.28
C VAL A 474 -12.56 15.84 1.79
N LEU A 475 -12.30 14.63 2.29
CA LEU A 475 -12.17 14.40 3.72
C LEU A 475 -10.86 14.98 4.29
N TYR A 476 -9.75 14.78 3.59
CA TYR A 476 -8.42 15.12 4.10
C TYR A 476 -8.02 16.58 3.82
N LEU A 477 -8.36 17.08 2.62
CA LEU A 477 -7.95 18.41 2.13
C LEU A 477 -9.14 19.36 2.00
N GLY A 478 -10.36 18.96 2.33
CA GLY A 478 -11.55 19.75 2.03
C GLY A 478 -11.64 21.08 2.77
N ASN A 479 -11.11 21.14 3.99
CA ASN A 479 -11.01 22.37 4.77
C ASN A 479 -9.89 23.26 4.20
N LEU A 480 -8.72 22.68 3.92
CA LEU A 480 -7.55 23.41 3.41
C LEU A 480 -7.74 23.98 1.99
N LEU A 481 -8.40 23.23 1.09
CA LEU A 481 -8.61 23.63 -0.30
C LEU A 481 -9.90 24.44 -0.51
N GLU A 482 -10.66 24.70 0.55
CA GLU A 482 -11.91 25.47 0.53
C GLU A 482 -12.86 25.05 -0.61
N PHE A 483 -13.05 23.74 -0.82
CA PHE A 483 -13.85 23.25 -1.94
C PHE A 483 -15.28 23.82 -1.91
N PRO A 484 -15.87 24.13 -3.09
CA PRO A 484 -17.22 24.67 -3.15
C PRO A 484 -18.23 23.65 -2.58
N ALA A 485 -19.27 24.15 -1.91
CA ALA A 485 -20.19 23.31 -1.14
C ALA A 485 -20.84 22.17 -1.94
N TRP A 486 -21.19 22.41 -3.21
CA TRP A 486 -21.78 21.38 -4.08
C TRP A 486 -20.82 20.20 -4.31
N LEU A 487 -19.51 20.46 -4.34
CA LEU A 487 -18.49 19.45 -4.54
C LEU A 487 -18.36 18.61 -3.26
N LYS A 488 -18.24 19.26 -2.09
CA LYS A 488 -18.19 18.56 -0.80
C LYS A 488 -19.42 17.67 -0.58
N ASN A 489 -20.61 18.18 -0.92
CA ASN A 489 -21.88 17.44 -0.82
C ASN A 489 -21.96 16.18 -1.70
N LEU A 490 -21.10 16.03 -2.71
CA LEU A 490 -21.06 14.84 -3.56
C LEU A 490 -20.35 13.66 -2.88
N SER A 491 -19.54 13.92 -1.85
CA SER A 491 -18.86 12.90 -1.07
C SER A 491 -19.82 12.27 -0.05
N ALA A 492 -20.01 10.95 -0.11
CA ALA A 492 -20.80 10.22 0.89
C ALA A 492 -20.19 10.31 2.30
N PHE A 493 -18.87 10.46 2.38
CA PHE A 493 -18.13 10.56 3.65
C PHE A 493 -18.28 11.94 4.29
N TYR A 494 -18.63 12.98 3.53
CA TYR A 494 -18.82 14.34 4.04
C TYR A 494 -20.08 14.46 4.91
N HIS A 495 -21.10 13.62 4.67
CA HIS A 495 -22.38 13.64 5.40
C HIS A 495 -22.37 12.79 6.67
N ILE A 496 -21.22 12.23 7.04
CA ILE A 496 -21.07 11.41 8.24
C ILE A 496 -20.94 12.30 9.47
N PRO A 497 -21.75 12.10 10.53
CA PRO A 497 -21.59 12.81 11.80
C PRO A 497 -20.20 12.60 12.39
N GLN A 498 -19.59 13.68 12.85
CA GLN A 498 -18.22 13.69 13.36
C GLN A 498 -18.16 13.26 14.83
N LEU A 499 -18.42 11.98 15.13
CA LEU A 499 -18.33 11.45 16.50
C LEU A 499 -16.87 11.30 16.97
N PRO A 500 -16.52 11.67 18.21
CA PRO A 500 -17.43 12.07 19.31
C PRO A 500 -17.77 13.56 19.39
N ASN A 501 -17.29 14.38 18.44
CA ASN A 501 -17.43 15.85 18.48
C ASN A 501 -18.87 16.33 18.26
N GLU A 502 -19.67 15.58 17.51
CA GLU A 502 -21.07 15.88 17.19
C GLU A 502 -22.03 14.83 17.77
N GLU A 503 -23.30 15.20 17.94
CA GLU A 503 -24.34 14.23 18.27
C GLU A 503 -24.67 13.33 17.07
N LEU A 504 -25.16 12.12 17.37
CA LEU A 504 -25.55 11.16 16.34
C LEU A 504 -26.77 11.68 15.54
N ALA A 505 -26.55 12.09 14.30
CA ALA A 505 -27.61 12.46 13.38
C ALA A 505 -28.10 11.25 12.54
N TRP A 506 -29.30 10.76 12.83
CA TRP A 506 -29.90 9.62 12.11
C TRP A 506 -30.34 9.93 10.68
N PHE A 507 -30.67 11.19 10.40
CA PHE A 507 -31.21 11.60 9.09
C PHE A 507 -30.20 11.45 7.94
N PRO A 508 -28.96 11.96 8.03
CA PRO A 508 -27.93 11.71 7.02
C PRO A 508 -27.63 10.22 6.83
N LEU A 509 -27.50 9.46 7.92
CA LEU A 509 -27.19 8.02 7.89
C LEU A 509 -28.28 7.20 7.19
N SER A 510 -29.54 7.52 7.46
CA SER A 510 -30.69 6.88 6.80
C SER A 510 -30.73 7.21 5.32
N THR A 511 -30.46 8.46 4.96
CA THR A 511 -30.41 8.92 3.57
C THR A 511 -29.31 8.21 2.77
N LEU A 512 -28.09 8.15 3.32
CA LEU A 512 -26.98 7.41 2.70
C LEU A 512 -27.29 5.92 2.53
N SER A 513 -27.93 5.30 3.53
CA SER A 513 -28.33 3.90 3.46
C SER A 513 -29.35 3.66 2.35
N ILE A 514 -30.36 4.54 2.20
CA ILE A 514 -31.33 4.47 1.10
C ILE A 514 -30.64 4.61 -0.25
N VAL A 515 -29.72 5.58 -0.40
CA VAL A 515 -28.93 5.76 -1.64
C VAL A 515 -28.13 4.50 -1.96
N GLY A 516 -27.45 3.91 -0.97
CA GLY A 516 -26.73 2.65 -1.11
C GLY A 516 -27.61 1.51 -1.59
N ILE A 517 -28.82 1.36 -1.02
CA ILE A 517 -29.82 0.36 -1.43
C ILE A 517 -30.26 0.59 -2.88
N VAL A 518 -30.61 1.82 -3.26
CA VAL A 518 -31.08 2.16 -4.60
C VAL A 518 -29.99 1.87 -5.64
N LEU A 519 -28.76 2.34 -5.43
CA LEU A 519 -27.63 2.10 -6.33
C LEU A 519 -27.37 0.59 -6.49
N SER A 520 -27.41 -0.15 -5.39
CA SER A 520 -27.24 -1.60 -5.41
C SER A 520 -28.35 -2.27 -6.21
N GLY A 521 -29.61 -1.93 -5.95
CA GLY A 521 -30.78 -2.47 -6.65
C GLY A 521 -30.72 -2.25 -8.16
N VAL A 522 -30.36 -1.03 -8.60
CA VAL A 522 -30.14 -0.71 -10.02
C VAL A 522 -29.00 -1.57 -10.60
N GLY A 523 -27.92 -1.77 -9.85
CA GLY A 523 -26.84 -2.68 -10.24
C GLY A 523 -27.28 -4.12 -10.44
N PHE A 524 -28.11 -4.67 -9.55
CA PHE A 524 -28.68 -6.02 -9.71
C PHE A 524 -29.58 -6.11 -10.96
N ILE A 525 -30.43 -5.10 -11.19
CA ILE A 525 -31.28 -5.05 -12.38
C ILE A 525 -30.40 -4.99 -13.65
N GLY A 526 -29.37 -4.16 -13.67
CA GLY A 526 -28.42 -4.06 -14.77
C GLY A 526 -27.71 -5.39 -15.04
N TYR A 527 -27.23 -6.06 -13.98
CA TYR A 527 -26.54 -7.33 -14.11
C TYR A 527 -27.42 -8.44 -14.70
N ASN A 528 -28.72 -8.44 -14.39
CA ASN A 528 -29.67 -9.39 -14.97
C ASN A 528 -29.94 -9.14 -16.46
N LYS A 529 -29.93 -7.88 -16.90
CA LYS A 529 -30.18 -7.50 -18.30
C LYS A 529 -28.96 -7.56 -19.21
N ARG A 530 -27.77 -7.70 -18.64
CA ARG A 530 -26.50 -7.69 -19.39
C ARG A 530 -26.29 -9.00 -20.16
N ASP A 531 -25.68 -8.90 -21.34
CA ASP A 531 -25.12 -10.07 -22.01
C ASP A 531 -23.86 -10.53 -21.26
N ILE A 532 -23.80 -11.82 -20.92
CA ILE A 532 -22.70 -12.45 -20.16
C ILE A 532 -22.21 -13.65 -20.94
#